data_AF-A0A2S8FT43-F1
#
_entry.id   AF-A0A2S8FT43-F1
#
_cell.length_a   1.000
_cell.length_b   1.000
_cell.length_c   1.000
_cell.angle_alpha   90.00
_cell.angle_beta   90.00
_cell.angle_gamma   90.00
#
_symmetry.space_group_name_H-M   'P 1'
#
loop_
_entity.id
_entity.type
_entity.pdbx_description
1 polymer ?
#
loop_
_entity_poly.entity_id
_entity_poly.type
_entity_poly.pdbx_seq_one_letter_code
_entity_poly.pdbx_strand_id
1 'polypeptide(L)'
;MTSIRNHSRGFTLVELLVVIAIIGVLIALLLPAVQQAREAARRMQCTNYMKQIGLALHNYHDTHRVLPPATINPGCNGCNSVVSPDTVSMNVRNITMHLMILPFIEQGPLHDKIDFTQPVGLAAHQSVT
;
A
#
# COMPACT_ATOMS: atom_id res chain seq x y z
N MET A 1 -48.19 -34.84 -41.44
CA MET A 1 -47.05 -33.90 -41.28
C MET A 1 -47.61 -32.48 -41.17
N THR A 2 -47.98 -32.06 -39.96
CA THR A 2 -48.48 -30.69 -39.70
C THR A 2 -47.30 -29.83 -39.24
N SER A 3 -46.90 -28.89 -40.10
CA SER A 3 -45.82 -27.93 -39.83
C SER A 3 -46.33 -26.84 -38.87
N ILE A 4 -45.81 -26.85 -37.65
CA ILE A 4 -46.05 -25.78 -36.67
C ILE A 4 -45.21 -24.57 -37.11
N ARG A 5 -45.86 -23.56 -37.70
CA ARG A 5 -45.19 -22.30 -38.07
C ARG A 5 -44.93 -21.50 -36.80
N ASN A 6 -43.66 -21.35 -36.43
CA ASN A 6 -43.22 -20.49 -35.34
C ASN A 6 -43.35 -19.03 -35.78
N HIS A 7 -44.30 -18.30 -35.20
CA HIS A 7 -44.52 -16.89 -35.50
C HIS A 7 -43.49 -16.05 -34.73
N SER A 8 -42.35 -15.74 -35.33
CA SER A 8 -41.43 -14.77 -34.76
C SER A 8 -42.12 -13.41 -34.67
N ARG A 9 -42.31 -12.91 -33.45
CA ARG A 9 -42.83 -11.56 -33.21
C ARG A 9 -41.70 -10.58 -33.53
N GLY A 10 -41.88 -9.78 -34.58
CA GLY A 10 -40.97 -8.68 -34.91
C GLY A 10 -41.03 -7.63 -33.81
N PHE A 11 -39.87 -7.21 -33.31
CA PHE A 11 -39.75 -6.18 -32.30
C PHE A 11 -40.12 -4.82 -32.89
N THR A 12 -41.01 -4.07 -32.24
CA THR A 12 -41.36 -2.73 -32.73
C THR A 12 -40.22 -1.76 -32.39
N LEU A 13 -39.93 -0.83 -33.30
CA LEU A 13 -38.89 0.21 -33.10
C LEU A 13 -39.11 0.98 -31.78
N VAL A 14 -40.38 1.11 -31.38
CA VAL A 14 -40.81 1.78 -30.14
C VAL A 14 -40.42 0.98 -28.90
N GLU A 15 -40.60 -0.35 -28.88
CA GLU A 15 -40.17 -1.19 -27.75
C GLU A 15 -38.66 -1.09 -27.52
N LEU A 16 -37.86 -1.01 -28.58
CA LEU A 16 -36.40 -0.85 -28.45
C LEU A 16 -36.00 0.51 -27.92
N LEU A 17 -36.68 1.56 -28.39
CA LEU A 17 -36.40 2.94 -27.99
C LEU A 17 -36.69 3.16 -26.49
N VAL A 18 -37.78 2.59 -25.97
CA VAL A 18 -38.11 2.70 -24.53
C VAL A 18 -37.04 2.01 -23.68
N VAL A 19 -36.57 0.83 -24.09
CA VAL A 19 -35.56 0.07 -23.32
C VAL A 19 -34.24 0.84 -23.23
N ILE A 20 -33.75 1.38 -24.35
CA ILE A 20 -32.49 2.16 -24.32
C ILE A 20 -32.65 3.46 -23.52
N ALA A 21 -33.85 4.08 -23.52
CA ALA A 21 -34.12 5.26 -22.72
C ALA A 21 -34.05 4.97 -21.21
N ILE A 22 -34.65 3.85 -20.77
CA ILE A 22 -34.57 3.41 -19.37
C ILE A 22 -33.12 3.12 -18.97
N ILE A 23 -32.36 2.38 -19.80
CA ILE A 23 -30.94 2.08 -19.53
C ILE A 23 -30.12 3.36 -19.45
N GLY A 24 -30.36 4.32 -20.35
CA GLY A 24 -29.68 5.62 -20.35
C GLY A 24 -29.90 6.41 -19.06
N VAL A 25 -31.14 6.46 -18.55
CA VAL A 25 -31.46 7.10 -17.27
C VAL A 25 -30.77 6.39 -16.10
N LEU A 26 -30.78 5.05 -16.08
CA LEU A 26 -30.10 4.28 -15.04
C LEU A 26 -28.60 4.55 -15.02
N ILE A 27 -27.92 4.55 -16.17
CA ILE A 27 -26.48 4.81 -16.26
C ILE A 27 -26.14 6.25 -15.89
N ALA A 28 -26.95 7.22 -16.31
CA ALA A 28 -26.76 8.63 -15.98
C ALA A 28 -26.77 8.89 -14.46
N LEU A 29 -27.58 8.13 -13.71
CA LEU A 29 -27.60 8.19 -12.25
C LEU A 29 -26.44 7.41 -11.60
N LEU A 30 -25.98 6.32 -12.22
CA LEU A 30 -24.94 5.44 -11.67
C LEU A 30 -23.50 5.99 -11.86
N LEU A 31 -23.19 6.62 -13.00
CA LEU A 31 -21.86 7.14 -13.30
C LEU A 31 -21.29 8.10 -12.23
N PRO A 32 -22.01 9.16 -11.82
CA PRO A 32 -21.51 10.07 -10.78
C PRO A 32 -21.42 9.40 -9.41
N ALA A 33 -22.34 8.47 -9.09
CA ALA A 33 -22.35 7.76 -7.82
C ALA A 33 -21.16 6.79 -7.67
N VAL A 34 -20.78 6.08 -8.74
CA VAL A 34 -19.65 5.12 -8.72
C VAL A 34 -18.32 5.84 -8.48
N GLN A 35 -18.15 7.07 -8.97
CA GLN A 35 -16.92 7.83 -8.75
C GLN A 35 -16.78 8.28 -7.29
N GLN A 36 -17.87 8.77 -6.70
CA GLN A 36 -17.91 9.11 -5.27
C GLN A 36 -17.63 7.89 -4.40
N ALA A 37 -18.23 6.74 -4.71
CA ALA A 37 -17.98 5.49 -4.01
C ALA A 37 -16.51 5.04 -4.13
N ARG A 38 -15.89 5.17 -5.31
CA ARG A 38 -14.47 4.86 -5.51
C ARG A 38 -13.56 5.77 -4.70
N GLU A 39 -13.86 7.06 -4.66
CA GLU A 39 -13.05 8.00 -3.88
C GLU A 39 -13.19 7.76 -2.38
N ALA A 40 -14.41 7.53 -1.90
CA ALA A 40 -14.66 7.13 -0.51
C ALA A 40 -13.91 5.84 -0.14
N ALA A 41 -13.90 4.83 -1.02
CA ALA A 41 -13.15 3.60 -0.83
C ALA A 41 -11.64 3.84 -0.76
N ARG A 42 -11.07 4.68 -1.65
CA ARG A 42 -9.64 5.05 -1.59
C ARG A 42 -9.29 5.77 -0.30
N ARG A 43 -10.12 6.71 0.15
CA ARG A 43 -9.93 7.42 1.43
C ARG A 43 -9.99 6.47 2.62
N MET A 44 -10.95 5.54 2.61
CA MET A 44 -11.10 4.51 3.64
C MET A 44 -9.86 3.60 3.70
N GLN A 45 -9.39 3.13 2.55
CA GLN A 45 -8.16 2.31 2.46
C GLN A 45 -6.95 3.07 3.00
N CYS A 46 -6.70 4.30 2.54
CA CYS A 46 -5.60 5.14 3.03
C CYS A 46 -5.65 5.32 4.55
N THR A 47 -6.82 5.65 5.09
CA THR A 47 -7.03 5.81 6.53
C THR A 47 -6.76 4.52 7.30
N ASN A 48 -7.16 3.37 6.76
CA ASN A 48 -6.91 2.08 7.38
C ASN A 48 -5.41 1.70 7.37
N TYR A 49 -4.68 1.98 6.28
CA TYR A 49 -3.23 1.78 6.26
C TYR A 49 -2.51 2.65 7.30
N MET A 50 -2.91 3.93 7.44
CA MET A 50 -2.36 4.80 8.48
C MET A 50 -2.65 4.28 9.90
N LYS A 51 -3.85 3.74 10.14
CA LYS A 51 -4.20 3.10 11.42
C LYS A 51 -3.35 1.86 11.69
N GLN A 52 -3.06 1.04 10.68
CA GLN A 52 -2.19 -0.13 10.82
C GLN A 52 -0.76 0.27 11.22
N ILE A 53 -0.20 1.31 10.58
CA ILE A 53 1.12 1.84 10.95
C ILE A 53 1.11 2.40 12.38
N GLY A 54 0.06 3.14 12.76
CA GLY A 54 -0.07 3.67 14.13
C GLY A 54 -0.15 2.57 15.18
N LEU A 55 -0.91 1.50 14.90
CA LEU A 55 -0.98 0.33 15.77
C LEU A 55 0.39 -0.36 15.89
N ALA A 56 1.11 -0.52 14.78
CA ALA A 56 2.45 -1.09 14.78
C ALA A 56 3.44 -0.27 15.62
N LEU A 57 3.37 1.07 15.55
CA LEU A 57 4.17 1.95 16.40
C LEU A 57 3.85 1.78 17.89
N HIS A 58 2.57 1.68 18.25
CA HIS A 58 2.17 1.44 19.63
C HIS A 58 2.64 0.07 20.14
N ASN A 59 2.54 -0.98 19.31
CA ASN A 59 3.05 -2.31 19.66
C ASN A 59 4.59 -2.31 19.81
N TYR A 60 5.31 -1.57 18.96
CA TYR A 60 6.75 -1.37 19.11
C TYR A 60 7.07 -0.68 20.45
N HIS A 61 6.34 0.38 20.78
CA HIS A 61 6.52 1.10 22.04
C HIS A 61 6.20 0.23 23.27
N ASP A 62 5.16 -0.59 23.22
CA ASP A 62 4.80 -1.49 24.33
C ASP A 62 5.92 -2.51 24.62
N THR A 63 6.54 -3.02 23.56
CA THR A 63 7.63 -4.02 23.64
C THR A 63 8.99 -3.40 23.98
N HIS A 64 9.35 -2.27 23.37
CA HIS A 64 10.70 -1.68 23.47
C HIS A 64 10.77 -0.48 24.43
N ARG A 65 9.63 -0.02 24.98
CA ARG A 65 9.49 1.16 25.87
C ARG A 65 10.01 2.47 25.27
N VAL A 66 10.15 2.52 23.95
CA VAL A 66 10.60 3.68 23.18
C VAL A 66 9.93 3.65 21.82
N LEU A 67 9.71 4.81 21.20
CA LEU A 67 9.26 4.86 19.80
C LEU A 67 10.42 4.50 18.86
N PRO A 68 10.14 3.91 17.68
CA PRO A 68 11.21 3.52 16.77
C PRO A 68 11.95 4.77 16.27
N PRO A 69 13.30 4.78 16.31
CA PRO A 69 14.10 5.90 15.82
C PRO A 69 13.92 6.07 14.32
N ALA A 70 13.86 7.32 13.85
CA ALA A 70 13.74 7.62 12.41
C ALA A 70 14.85 6.96 11.58
N THR A 71 16.08 6.95 12.12
CA THR A 71 17.24 6.27 11.54
C THR A 71 18.26 5.91 12.63
N ILE A 72 18.97 4.78 12.45
CA ILE A 72 20.13 4.40 13.27
C ILE A 72 21.41 4.56 12.45
N ASN A 73 22.39 5.23 13.06
CA ASN A 73 23.71 5.52 12.48
C ASN A 73 23.60 6.04 11.04
N PRO A 74 22.92 7.19 10.82
CA PRO A 74 22.81 7.79 9.50
C PRO A 74 24.20 8.19 8.98
N GLY A 75 24.47 7.84 7.74
CA GLY A 75 25.63 8.32 6.99
C GLY A 75 25.24 9.32 5.91
N CYS A 76 26.24 10.06 5.42
CA CYS A 76 26.12 10.88 4.21
C CYS A 76 26.71 10.17 2.98
N ASN A 77 26.28 10.55 1.78
CA ASN A 77 26.85 10.03 0.53
C ASN A 77 28.37 10.30 0.51
N GLY A 78 29.17 9.23 0.38
CA GLY A 78 30.64 9.29 0.33
C GLY A 78 31.34 9.30 1.69
N CYS A 79 30.61 9.13 2.80
CA CYS A 79 31.15 9.20 4.15
C CYS A 79 31.30 7.80 4.75
N ASN A 80 32.53 7.38 5.07
CA ASN A 80 32.80 6.22 5.93
C ASN A 80 32.67 6.56 7.43
N SER A 81 32.18 7.76 7.74
CA SER A 81 32.11 8.33 9.08
C SER A 81 30.67 8.72 9.40
N VAL A 82 30.25 8.41 10.63
CA VAL A 82 28.97 8.83 11.20
C VAL A 82 28.99 10.35 11.38
N VAL A 83 27.95 11.06 10.94
CA VAL A 83 27.76 12.48 11.29
C VAL A 83 27.04 12.54 12.64
N SER A 84 27.76 12.23 13.71
CA SER A 84 27.28 12.39 15.09
C SER A 84 28.32 13.15 15.92
N PRO A 85 27.91 14.06 16.83
CA PRO A 85 28.84 14.92 17.58
C PRO A 85 29.78 14.18 18.56
N ASP A 86 29.56 12.89 18.83
CA ASP A 86 30.00 12.27 20.07
C ASP A 86 30.49 10.81 19.99
N THR A 87 30.83 10.25 18.82
CA THR A 87 31.51 8.92 18.81
C THR A 87 32.33 8.61 17.56
N VAL A 88 33.60 8.29 17.78
CA VAL A 88 34.46 7.56 16.82
C VAL A 88 34.13 6.07 16.99
N SER A 89 33.20 5.55 16.20
CA SER A 89 33.10 4.11 15.98
C SER A 89 32.48 3.80 14.62
N MET A 90 33.21 3.01 13.85
CA MET A 90 32.94 2.65 12.47
C MET A 90 31.65 1.82 12.38
N ASN A 91 30.67 2.31 11.62
CA ASN A 91 29.74 1.59 10.73
C ASN A 91 28.46 2.40 10.54
N VAL A 92 28.37 3.10 9.41
CA VAL A 92 27.12 3.66 8.89
C VAL A 92 26.14 2.50 8.67
N ARG A 93 24.92 2.59 9.20
CA ARG A 93 23.91 1.53 9.04
C ARG A 93 22.67 1.97 8.27
N ASN A 94 22.29 3.24 8.36
CA ASN A 94 21.11 3.79 7.68
C ASN A 94 19.79 3.04 7.96
N ILE A 95 19.69 2.31 9.09
CA ILE A 95 18.51 1.50 9.40
C ILE A 95 17.35 2.44 9.72
N THR A 96 16.28 2.36 8.91
CA THR A 96 15.10 3.21 9.08
C THR A 96 14.09 2.60 10.05
N MET A 97 13.24 3.45 10.65
CA MET A 97 12.14 2.99 11.52
C MET A 97 11.25 1.92 10.88
N HIS A 98 11.06 1.98 9.56
CA HIS A 98 10.16 1.07 8.84
C HIS A 98 10.63 -0.38 8.95
N LEU A 99 11.94 -0.61 8.99
CA LEU A 99 12.50 -1.95 9.15
C LEU A 99 12.24 -2.50 10.55
N MET A 100 12.16 -1.64 11.56
CA MET A 100 11.92 -2.05 12.95
C MET A 100 10.47 -2.39 13.24
N ILE A 101 9.53 -1.77 12.50
CA ILE A 101 8.10 -2.03 12.69
C ILE A 101 7.60 -3.24 11.89
N LEU A 102 8.41 -3.79 10.98
CA LEU A 102 8.08 -4.97 10.16
C LEU A 102 7.41 -6.11 10.95
N PRO A 103 7.92 -6.57 12.11
CA PRO A 103 7.28 -7.65 12.86
C PRO A 103 5.88 -7.26 13.35
N PHE A 104 5.62 -5.97 13.59
CA PHE A 104 4.34 -5.45 14.07
C PHE A 104 3.33 -5.13 12.95
N ILE A 105 3.74 -5.27 11.68
CA ILE A 105 2.86 -5.20 10.50
C ILE A 105 2.74 -6.56 9.80
N GLU A 106 2.91 -7.66 10.54
CA GLU A 106 2.85 -9.04 10.01
C GLU A 106 3.92 -9.35 8.94
N GLN A 107 5.02 -8.60 8.93
CA GLN A 107 6.17 -8.82 8.05
C GLN A 107 7.38 -9.42 8.80
N GLY A 108 7.13 -10.26 9.81
CA GLY A 108 8.17 -10.96 10.58
C GLY A 108 9.18 -11.74 9.72
N PRO A 109 8.76 -12.55 8.73
CA PRO A 109 9.71 -13.27 7.87
C PRO A 109 10.63 -12.37 7.03
N LEU A 110 10.24 -11.11 6.79
CA LEU A 110 11.11 -10.13 6.14
C LEU A 110 12.08 -9.51 7.14
N HIS A 111 11.61 -9.22 8.36
CA HIS A 111 12.45 -8.71 9.44
C HIS A 111 13.61 -9.67 9.76
N ASP A 112 13.35 -10.97 9.84
CA ASP A 112 14.35 -11.98 10.21
C ASP A 112 15.44 -12.17 9.14
N LYS A 113 15.19 -11.72 7.91
CA LYS A 113 16.17 -11.75 6.82
C LYS A 113 17.10 -10.53 6.83
N ILE A 114 16.82 -9.51 7.63
CA ILE A 114 17.61 -8.27 7.67
C ILE A 114 18.75 -8.42 8.66
N ASP A 115 19.98 -8.24 8.18
CA ASP A 115 21.16 -8.14 9.02
C ASP A 115 21.34 -6.69 9.52
N PHE A 116 20.95 -6.43 10.77
CA PHE A 116 21.09 -5.11 11.41
C PHE A 116 22.54 -4.72 11.75
N THR A 117 23.51 -5.58 11.46
CA THR A 117 24.93 -5.26 11.57
C THR A 117 25.48 -4.57 10.32
N GLN A 118 24.78 -4.72 9.17
CA GLN A 118 25.17 -4.19 7.87
C GLN A 118 24.41 -2.89 7.51
N PRO A 119 24.99 -2.05 6.62
CA PRO A 119 24.27 -0.91 6.07
C PRO A 119 23.11 -1.29 5.14
N VAL A 120 21.95 -0.69 5.37
CA VAL A 120 20.80 -0.77 4.46
C VAL A 120 20.81 0.43 3.49
N GLY A 121 21.52 0.28 2.36
CA GLY A 121 21.63 1.30 1.31
C GLY A 121 23.06 1.48 0.78
N LEU A 122 23.27 2.44 -0.14
CA LEU A 122 24.55 2.72 -0.81
C LEU A 122 25.63 3.35 0.11
N ALA A 123 25.75 2.88 1.36
CA ALA A 123 26.98 3.06 2.12
C ALA A 123 27.97 1.97 1.67
N ALA A 124 28.63 2.20 0.53
CA ALA A 124 29.74 1.40 0.00
C ALA A 124 29.62 -0.12 0.28
N HIS A 125 28.64 -0.78 -0.36
CA HIS A 125 28.57 -2.25 -0.36
C HIS A 125 29.75 -2.76 -1.20
N GLN A 126 30.92 -2.99 -0.58
CA GLN A 126 31.92 -3.85 -1.21
C GLN A 126 31.27 -5.22 -1.34
N SER A 127 30.99 -5.60 -2.58
CA SER A 127 30.46 -6.89 -2.99
C SER A 127 31.16 -8.01 -2.25
N VAL A 128 30.47 -8.59 -1.26
CA VAL A 128 30.87 -9.88 -0.71
C VAL A 128 30.55 -10.89 -1.81
N THR A 129 31.63 -11.41 -2.41
CA THR A 129 31.66 -12.57 -3.32
C THR A 129 31.13 -13.82 -2.65
#